data_AF-A0A965UVD7-F1
#
_entry.id   AF-A0A965UVD7-F1
#
_cell.length_a   1.000
_cell.length_b   1.000
_cell.length_c   1.000
_cell.angle_alpha   90.00
_cell.angle_beta   90.00
_cell.angle_gamma   90.00
#
_symmetry.space_group_name_H-M   'P 1'
#
loop_
_entity.id
_entity.type
_entity.pdbx_description
1 polymer ?
#
loop_
_entity_poly.entity_id
_entity_poly.type
_entity_poly.pdbx_seq_one_letter_code
_entity_poly.pdbx_strand_id
1 'polypeptide(L)'
;SDFQKKLTAWIDGSSKPTDADGHIALVYDHGEIVGWARTEYWSAGDDGAGGEVLYDTLEAFVAPSYRLRGIAAFAASGIFSAVLHENGGTVAVFHPHMLLVARRAGFWPTLFQKEGGQWLRVQ
;
A
#
# COMPACT_ATOMS: atom_id res chain seq x y z
N SER A 1 8.31 9.69 -0.65
CA SER A 1 8.73 8.28 -0.83
C SER A 1 9.32 8.13 -2.22
N ASP A 2 10.04 7.04 -2.49
CA ASP A 2 10.51 6.72 -3.84
C ASP A 2 9.34 6.51 -4.81
N PHE A 3 8.22 5.98 -4.32
CA PHE A 3 6.99 5.90 -5.11
C PHE A 3 6.45 7.27 -5.56
N GLN A 4 6.49 8.31 -4.73
CA GLN A 4 6.03 9.64 -5.15
C GLN A 4 6.83 10.18 -6.36
N LYS A 5 8.14 9.90 -6.42
CA LYS A 5 8.96 10.27 -7.59
C LYS A 5 8.56 9.46 -8.82
N LYS A 6 8.32 8.16 -8.64
CA LYS A 6 7.86 7.26 -9.70
C LYS A 6 6.48 7.65 -10.23
N LEU A 7 5.56 8.05 -9.34
CA LEU A 7 4.23 8.53 -9.70
C LEU A 7 4.31 9.83 -10.53
N THR A 8 5.16 10.79 -10.13
CA THR A 8 5.39 12.00 -10.94
C THR A 8 5.90 11.64 -12.34
N ALA A 9 6.88 10.74 -12.41
CA ALA A 9 7.45 10.25 -13.67
C ALA A 9 6.45 9.43 -14.51
N TRP A 10 5.40 8.89 -13.92
CA TRP A 10 4.33 8.25 -14.69
C TRP A 10 3.38 9.31 -15.26
N ILE A 11 2.96 10.27 -14.44
CA ILE A 11 2.01 11.32 -14.83
C ILE A 11 2.58 12.20 -15.94
N ASP A 12 3.88 12.49 -15.92
CA ASP A 12 4.55 13.27 -16.96
C ASP A 12 4.87 12.47 -18.24
N GLY A 13 4.56 11.17 -18.24
CA GLY A 13 4.79 10.26 -19.37
C GLY A 13 6.24 9.80 -19.55
N SER A 14 7.16 10.14 -18.64
CA SER A 14 8.56 9.72 -18.71
C SER A 14 8.77 8.25 -18.34
N SER A 15 7.80 7.62 -17.69
CA SER A 15 7.78 6.20 -17.34
C SER A 15 6.37 5.61 -17.38
N LYS A 16 6.27 4.28 -17.40
CA LYS A 16 5.00 3.55 -17.30
C LYS A 16 5.04 2.59 -16.09
N PRO A 17 3.90 2.31 -15.44
CA PRO A 17 3.83 1.27 -14.43
C PRO A 17 4.16 -0.08 -15.05
N THR A 18 4.73 -0.94 -14.22
CA THR A 18 5.00 -2.34 -14.52
C THR A 18 4.26 -3.23 -13.54
N ASP A 19 4.14 -4.53 -13.80
CA ASP A 19 3.50 -5.45 -12.85
C ASP A 19 4.21 -5.48 -11.49
N ALA A 20 5.51 -5.18 -11.46
CA ALA A 20 6.30 -5.03 -10.23
C ALA A 20 5.88 -3.82 -9.38
N ASP A 21 5.10 -2.89 -9.93
CA ASP A 21 4.53 -1.78 -9.18
C ASP A 21 3.33 -2.18 -8.33
N GLY A 22 2.81 -3.39 -8.50
CA GLY A 22 1.59 -3.86 -7.85
C GLY A 22 0.38 -3.00 -8.20
N HIS A 23 -0.56 -2.88 -7.28
CA HIS A 23 -1.83 -2.21 -7.55
C HIS A 23 -1.82 -0.79 -7.02
N ILE A 24 -2.25 0.17 -7.83
CA ILE A 24 -2.25 1.59 -7.50
C ILE A 24 -3.66 2.14 -7.69
N ALA A 25 -4.18 2.83 -6.69
CA ALA A 25 -5.41 3.60 -6.80
C ALA A 25 -5.10 5.09 -6.61
N LEU A 26 -5.53 5.91 -7.56
CA LEU A 26 -5.39 7.36 -7.54
C LEU A 26 -6.73 8.01 -7.23
N VAL A 27 -6.72 9.05 -6.41
CA VAL A 27 -7.91 9.85 -6.08
C VAL A 27 -7.74 11.24 -6.66
N TYR A 28 -8.69 11.61 -7.51
CA TYR A 28 -8.71 12.90 -8.19
C TYR A 28 -9.75 13.82 -7.57
N ASP A 29 -9.43 15.11 -7.47
CA ASP A 29 -10.38 16.18 -7.19
C ASP A 29 -10.15 17.30 -8.21
N HIS A 30 -11.17 17.64 -9.00
CA HIS A 30 -11.08 18.65 -10.07
C HIS A 30 -9.89 18.48 -11.04
N GLY A 31 -9.50 17.24 -11.33
CA GLY A 31 -8.38 16.91 -12.23
C GLY A 31 -7.01 16.79 -11.54
N GLU A 32 -6.90 17.14 -10.26
CA GLU A 32 -5.67 17.06 -9.48
C GLU A 32 -5.63 15.78 -8.64
N ILE A 33 -4.45 15.16 -8.50
CA ILE A 33 -4.28 14.01 -7.61
C ILE A 33 -4.19 14.51 -6.17
N VAL A 34 -5.18 14.17 -5.36
CA VAL A 34 -5.28 14.57 -3.94
C VAL A 34 -4.86 13.47 -2.97
N GLY A 35 -4.74 12.24 -3.46
CA GLY A 35 -4.21 11.12 -2.70
C GLY A 35 -4.10 9.86 -3.53
N TRP A 36 -3.43 8.87 -2.96
CA TRP A 36 -3.26 7.56 -3.58
C TRP A 36 -3.07 6.48 -2.52
N ALA A 37 -3.31 5.24 -2.90
CA ALA A 37 -2.88 4.04 -2.19
C ALA A 37 -2.16 3.11 -3.16
N ARG A 38 -1.28 2.26 -2.63
CA ARG A 38 -0.56 1.26 -3.41
C ARG A 38 -0.32 0.00 -2.59
N THR A 39 -0.36 -1.13 -3.28
CA THR A 39 0.19 -2.40 -2.80
C THR A 39 1.35 -2.84 -3.69
N GLU A 40 2.31 -3.53 -3.11
CA GLU A 40 3.39 -4.21 -3.85
C GLU A 40 3.74 -5.52 -3.14
N TYR A 41 4.16 -6.53 -3.92
CA TYR A 41 4.62 -7.79 -3.36
C TYR A 41 5.86 -7.58 -2.49
N TRP A 42 5.83 -8.15 -1.29
CA TRP A 42 6.93 -8.10 -0.35
C TRP A 42 7.10 -9.45 0.36
N SER A 43 8.35 -9.89 0.43
CA SER A 43 8.74 -11.09 1.17
C SER A 43 9.11 -10.73 2.61
N ALA A 44 8.41 -11.36 3.55
CA ALA A 44 8.71 -11.31 4.98
C ALA A 44 9.81 -12.29 5.39
N GLY A 45 10.36 -13.07 4.45
CA GLY A 45 11.39 -14.08 4.68
C GLY A 45 10.89 -15.52 4.62
N ASP A 46 11.70 -16.44 5.15
CA ASP A 46 11.45 -17.87 5.17
C ASP A 46 10.39 -18.25 6.23
N ASP A 47 9.48 -19.16 5.89
CA ASP A 47 8.46 -19.70 6.80
C ASP A 47 9.00 -20.76 7.79
N GLY A 48 10.28 -21.11 7.69
CA GLY A 48 10.97 -22.11 8.52
C GLY A 48 10.85 -23.54 7.99
N ALA A 49 10.09 -23.75 6.91
CA ALA A 49 9.97 -25.00 6.16
C ALA A 49 10.59 -24.90 4.75
N GLY A 50 11.28 -23.79 4.45
CA GLY A 50 11.86 -23.50 3.14
C GLY A 50 10.87 -22.86 2.15
N GLY A 51 9.71 -22.42 2.63
CA GLY A 51 8.76 -21.59 1.89
C GLY A 51 8.98 -20.11 2.14
N GLU A 52 8.45 -19.26 1.26
CA GLU A 52 8.54 -17.81 1.39
C GLU A 52 7.21 -17.24 1.90
N VAL A 53 7.27 -16.40 2.95
CA VAL A 53 6.10 -15.70 3.46
C VAL A 53 5.91 -14.41 2.66
N LEU A 54 4.89 -14.39 1.81
CA LEU A 54 4.58 -13.25 0.94
C LEU A 54 3.41 -12.43 1.49
N TYR A 55 3.54 -11.11 1.38
CA TYR A 55 2.49 -10.13 1.64
C TYR A 55 2.39 -9.15 0.49
N ASP A 56 1.20 -8.60 0.28
CA ASP A 56 1.07 -7.28 -0.32
C ASP A 56 1.36 -6.22 0.75
N THR A 57 2.26 -5.28 0.49
CA THR A 57 2.38 -4.10 1.35
C THR A 57 1.17 -3.19 1.16
N LEU A 58 0.92 -2.27 2.09
CA LEU A 58 -0.01 -1.17 1.87
C LEU A 58 0.64 0.15 2.28
N GLU A 59 0.80 1.03 1.30
CA GLU A 59 1.19 2.43 1.49
C GLU A 59 0.10 3.36 0.95
N ALA A 60 0.00 4.56 1.55
CA ALA A 60 -0.93 5.58 1.10
C ALA A 60 -0.37 6.99 1.37
N PHE A 61 -0.83 7.93 0.56
CA PHE A 61 -0.51 9.34 0.69
C PHE A 61 -1.76 10.18 0.48
N VAL A 62 -1.82 11.31 1.16
CA VAL A 62 -2.85 12.33 0.99
C VAL A 62 -2.18 13.70 1.01
N ALA A 63 -2.52 14.52 0.02
CA ALA A 63 -2.07 15.90 -0.05
C ALA A 63 -2.42 16.64 1.26
N PRO A 64 -1.52 17.49 1.81
CA PRO A 64 -1.71 18.09 3.14
C PRO A 64 -3.06 18.77 3.37
N SER A 65 -3.58 19.51 2.39
CA SER A 65 -4.88 20.21 2.44
C SER A 65 -6.10 19.28 2.44
N TYR A 66 -5.90 18.01 2.12
CA TYR A 66 -6.93 16.97 1.98
C TYR A 66 -6.88 15.92 3.09
N ARG A 67 -5.94 16.03 4.04
CA ARG A 67 -5.83 15.12 5.19
C ARG A 67 -7.11 15.14 6.04
N LEU A 68 -7.33 14.05 6.77
CA LEU A 68 -8.50 13.83 7.64
C LEU A 68 -9.86 13.71 6.91
N ARG A 69 -9.87 13.62 5.58
CA ARG A 69 -11.09 13.44 4.77
C ARG A 69 -11.37 11.99 4.35
N GLY A 70 -10.63 11.03 4.88
CA GLY A 70 -10.80 9.61 4.55
C GLY A 70 -10.22 9.16 3.19
N ILE A 71 -9.53 10.04 2.46
CA ILE A 71 -9.00 9.77 1.10
C ILE A 71 -8.08 8.55 1.04
N ALA A 72 -7.19 8.36 2.03
CA ALA A 72 -6.31 7.18 2.05
C ALA A 72 -7.11 5.86 2.13
N ALA A 73 -8.15 5.82 2.97
CA ALA A 73 -8.99 4.64 3.10
C ALA A 73 -9.83 4.42 1.84
N PHE A 74 -10.37 5.50 1.24
CA PHE A 74 -11.10 5.44 -0.02
C PHE A 74 -10.24 4.88 -1.17
N ALA A 75 -8.99 5.36 -1.31
CA ALA A 75 -8.05 4.83 -2.29
C ALA A 75 -7.76 3.34 -2.06
N ALA A 76 -7.48 2.97 -0.80
CA ALA A 76 -7.21 1.58 -0.42
C ALA A 76 -8.44 0.67 -0.64
N SER A 77 -9.68 1.14 -0.41
CA SER A 77 -10.91 0.39 -0.75
C SER A 77 -11.02 0.12 -2.24
N GLY A 78 -10.56 1.04 -3.08
CA GLY A 78 -10.49 0.86 -4.53
C GLY A 78 -9.58 -0.31 -4.91
N ILE A 79 -8.40 -0.40 -4.29
CA ILE A 79 -7.50 -1.55 -4.47
C ILE A 79 -8.17 -2.81 -3.96
N PHE A 80 -8.65 -2.82 -2.71
CA PHE A 80 -9.29 -3.99 -2.10
C PHE A 80 -10.38 -4.57 -2.98
N SER A 81 -11.24 -3.72 -3.57
CA SER A 81 -12.32 -4.14 -4.44
C SER A 81 -11.82 -4.72 -5.77
N ALA A 82 -10.68 -4.23 -6.29
CA ALA A 82 -10.09 -4.71 -7.53
C ALA A 82 -9.34 -6.05 -7.36
N VAL A 83 -8.77 -6.30 -6.18
CA VAL A 83 -7.82 -7.42 -5.94
C VAL A 83 -8.32 -8.43 -4.91
N LEU A 84 -9.57 -8.30 -4.44
CA LEU A 84 -10.16 -9.10 -3.35
C LEU A 84 -9.97 -10.60 -3.52
N HIS A 85 -9.99 -11.07 -4.77
CA HIS A 85 -9.96 -12.48 -5.13
C HIS A 85 -8.55 -13.10 -5.13
N GLU A 86 -7.49 -12.29 -5.12
CA GLU A 86 -6.12 -12.77 -5.35
C GLU A 86 -5.41 -13.17 -4.05
N ASN A 87 -5.51 -12.35 -2.99
CA ASN A 87 -4.68 -12.52 -1.77
C ASN A 87 -5.46 -12.57 -0.45
N GLY A 88 -6.78 -12.82 -0.50
CA GLY A 88 -7.62 -12.95 0.69
C GLY A 88 -7.64 -11.70 1.60
N GLY A 89 -7.20 -10.54 1.07
CA GLY A 89 -7.22 -9.25 1.75
C GLY A 89 -6.17 -9.04 2.85
N THR A 90 -5.12 -9.86 2.95
CA THR A 90 -4.07 -9.67 3.97
C THR A 90 -2.98 -8.72 3.45
N VAL A 91 -2.59 -7.72 4.25
CA VAL A 91 -1.54 -6.75 3.88
C VAL A 91 -0.50 -6.53 4.97
N ALA A 92 0.76 -6.29 4.58
CA ALA A 92 1.81 -5.80 5.46
C ALA A 92 1.78 -4.27 5.55
N VAL A 93 1.86 -3.74 6.76
CA VAL A 93 1.98 -2.29 6.99
C VAL A 93 3.20 -1.99 7.86
N PHE A 94 3.89 -0.89 7.55
CA PHE A 94 5.14 -0.50 8.24
C PHE A 94 5.01 0.76 9.09
N HIS A 95 3.79 1.29 9.22
CA HIS A 95 3.49 2.45 10.04
C HIS A 95 2.17 2.24 10.79
N PRO A 96 2.08 2.49 12.12
CA PRO A 96 0.88 2.20 12.91
C PRO A 96 -0.40 2.86 12.37
N HIS A 97 -0.31 4.09 11.86
CA HIS A 97 -1.47 4.77 11.26
C HIS A 97 -2.09 4.02 10.07
N MET A 98 -1.34 3.17 9.38
CA MET A 98 -1.85 2.36 8.26
C MET A 98 -2.74 1.21 8.72
N LEU A 99 -2.69 0.80 9.99
CA LEU A 99 -3.63 -0.19 10.54
C LEU A 99 -5.08 0.29 10.37
N LEU A 100 -5.34 1.55 10.71
CA LEU A 100 -6.68 2.13 10.60
C LEU A 100 -7.11 2.30 9.13
N VAL A 101 -6.19 2.71 8.26
CA VAL A 101 -6.44 2.84 6.82
C VAL A 101 -6.82 1.48 6.22
N ALA A 102 -6.00 0.46 6.46
CA ALA A 102 -6.21 -0.90 5.97
C ALA A 102 -7.54 -1.49 6.44
N ARG A 103 -7.83 -1.41 7.76
CA ARG A 103 -9.08 -1.92 8.33
C ARG A 103 -10.32 -1.23 7.76
N ARG A 104 -10.27 0.09 7.58
CA ARG A 104 -11.38 0.84 6.96
C ARG A 104 -11.58 0.48 5.49
N ALA A 105 -10.52 0.10 4.80
CA ALA A 105 -10.58 -0.34 3.42
C ALA A 105 -11.08 -1.78 3.23
N GLY A 106 -11.12 -2.58 4.31
CA GLY A 106 -11.54 -3.98 4.29
C GLY A 106 -10.38 -4.98 4.40
N PHE A 107 -9.13 -4.53 4.38
CA PHE A 107 -7.97 -5.41 4.53
C PHE A 107 -7.80 -5.95 5.97
N TRP A 108 -7.08 -7.06 6.08
CA TRP A 108 -6.50 -7.61 7.29
C TRP A 108 -5.01 -7.23 7.39
N PRO A 109 -4.68 -6.10 8.05
CA PRO A 109 -3.30 -5.66 8.16
C PRO A 109 -2.52 -6.44 9.22
N THR A 110 -1.24 -6.66 8.92
CA THR A 110 -0.20 -7.10 9.86
C THR A 110 0.84 -5.99 9.98
N LEU A 111 1.08 -5.50 11.21
CA LEU A 111 2.10 -4.48 11.46
C LEU A 111 3.48 -5.12 11.53
N PHE A 112 4.43 -4.54 10.80
CA PHE A 112 5.85 -4.87 10.88
C PHE A 112 6.64 -3.69 11.41
N GLN A 113 7.64 -3.97 12.24
CA GLN A 113 8.60 -3.00 12.76
C GLN A 113 10.02 -3.48 12.47
N LYS A 114 10.94 -2.53 12.30
CA LYS A 114 12.33 -2.84 11.99
C LYS A 114 13.14 -2.92 13.28
N GLU A 115 13.62 -4.11 13.61
CA GLU A 115 14.47 -4.39 14.77
C GLU A 115 15.76 -5.09 14.31
N GLY A 116 16.93 -4.58 14.72
CA GLY A 116 18.21 -5.20 14.34
C GLY A 116 18.47 -5.30 12.82
N GLY A 117 17.78 -4.49 12.01
CA GLY A 117 17.87 -4.53 10.55
C GLY A 117 16.86 -5.46 9.87
N GLN A 118 16.12 -6.26 10.64
CA GLN A 118 15.10 -7.19 10.16
C GLN A 118 13.69 -6.63 10.38
N TRP A 119 12.75 -6.97 9.50
CA TRP A 119 11.34 -6.64 9.69
C TRP A 119 10.69 -7.76 10.49
N LEU A 120 10.20 -7.43 11.68
CA LEU A 120 9.52 -8.38 12.58
C LEU A 120 8.04 -8.01 12.67
N ARG A 121 7.20 -9.04 12.65
CA ARG A 121 5.76 -8.89 12.92
C ARG A 121 5.57 -8.46 14.37
N VAL A 122 4.82 -7.37 14.57
CA VAL A 122 4.39 -6.94 15.89
C VAL A 122 3.22 -7.84 16.33
N GLN A 123 3.33 -8.42 17.52
CA GLN A 123 2.28 -9.27 18.13
C GLN A 123 1.15 -8.43 18.72
#